data_AF-A0A6A6ET76-F1
#
_entry.id   AF-A0A6A6ET76-F1
#
_cell.length_a   1.000
_cell.length_b   1.000
_cell.length_c   1.000
_cell.angle_alpha   90.00
_cell.angle_beta   90.00
_cell.angle_gamma   90.00
#
_symmetry.space_group_name_H-M   'P 1'
#
loop_
_entity.id
_entity.type
_entity.pdbx_description
1 polymer ?
#
loop_
_entity_poly.entity_id
_entity_poly.type
_entity_poly.pdbx_seq_one_letter_code
_entity_poly.pdbx_strand_id
1 'polypeptide(L)' 'DRLSRKHEPFSTVPFARDPDFVDRPEILAWVRDKCAGPGARAALVGLGGVGKSQLAIQYAHRVRDATPRTFVFWVQR' A
#
# COMPACT_ATOMS: atom_id res chain seq x y z
N ASP A 1 -13.09 16.80 -28.94
CA ASP A 1 -12.41 15.59 -28.47
C ASP A 1 -11.52 15.87 -27.27
N ARG A 2 -11.99 15.54 -26.06
CA ARG A 2 -11.23 15.79 -24.83
C ARG A 2 -10.19 14.67 -24.70
N LEU A 3 -8.95 14.96 -25.07
CA LEU A 3 -7.80 14.09 -24.80
C LEU A 3 -7.90 13.60 -23.34
N SER A 4 -8.23 12.32 -23.18
CA SER A 4 -8.13 11.63 -21.89
C SER A 4 -6.68 11.77 -21.47
N ARG A 5 -6.39 12.67 -20.52
CA ARG A 5 -5.08 12.71 -19.86
C ARG A 5 -4.94 11.36 -19.19
N LYS A 6 -4.17 10.47 -19.80
CA LYS A 6 -3.72 9.25 -19.14
C LYS A 6 -2.84 9.72 -17.98
N HIS A 7 -3.41 9.72 -16.79
CA HIS A 7 -2.63 9.98 -15.59
C HIS A 7 -1.62 8.85 -15.45
N GLU A 8 -0.35 9.20 -15.30
CA GLU A 8 0.66 8.21 -14.98
C GLU A 8 0.39 7.67 -13.57
N PRO A 9 0.53 6.36 -13.34
CA PRO A 9 0.39 5.78 -12.01
C PRO A 9 1.36 6.44 -11.03
N PHE A 10 0.85 6.95 -9.90
CA PHE A 10 1.65 7.57 -8.84
C PHE A 10 1.29 7.05 -7.45
N SER A 11 2.08 7.44 -6.46
CA SER A 11 1.83 7.18 -5.04
C SER A 11 1.79 8.50 -4.28
N THR A 12 0.80 8.70 -3.41
CA THR A 12 0.75 9.84 -2.49
C THR A 12 1.28 9.52 -1.09
N VAL A 13 1.84 8.32 -0.89
CA VAL A 13 2.40 7.91 0.40
C VAL A 13 3.53 8.89 0.77
N PRO A 14 3.38 9.70 1.85
CA PRO A 14 4.32 10.76 2.18
C PRO A 14 5.57 10.22 2.90
N PHE A 15 5.70 8.91 3.01
CA PHE A 15 6.74 8.22 3.76
C PHE A 15 7.68 7.47 2.83
N ALA A 16 8.97 7.71 3.01
CA ALA A 16 10.01 6.93 2.36
C ALA A 16 9.92 5.44 2.76
N ARG A 17 10.56 4.58 1.98
CA ARG A 17 10.80 3.20 2.43
C ARG A 17 11.70 3.24 3.65
N ASP A 18 11.34 2.43 4.63
CA ASP A 18 12.15 2.22 5.81
C ASP A 18 13.22 1.15 5.48
N PRO A 19 14.51 1.53 5.37
CA PRO A 19 15.57 0.58 5.04
C PRO A 19 15.79 -0.47 6.15
N ASP A 20 15.37 -0.17 7.37
CA ASP A 20 15.50 -1.05 8.54
C ASP A 20 14.21 -1.85 8.80
N PHE A 21 13.27 -1.85 7.86
CA PHE A 21 12.03 -2.60 7.98
C PHE A 21 12.29 -4.11 8.10
N VAL A 22 11.94 -4.67 9.25
CA VAL A 22 11.97 -6.12 9.46
C VAL A 22 10.75 -6.75 8.83
N ASP A 23 10.99 -7.65 7.87
CA ASP A 23 9.90 -8.24 7.07
C ASP A 23 8.92 -9.06 7.91
N ARG A 24 7.65 -9.02 7.50
CA ARG A 24 6.56 -9.84 8.04
C ARG A 24 5.80 -10.48 6.87
N PRO A 25 6.42 -11.45 6.18
CA PRO A 25 5.94 -11.94 4.89
C PRO A 25 4.54 -12.54 4.97
N GLU A 26 4.22 -13.23 6.08
CA GLU A 26 2.90 -13.82 6.32
C GLU A 26 1.78 -12.78 6.38
N ILE A 27 2.01 -11.68 7.13
CA ILE A 27 1.03 -10.61 7.25
C ILE A 27 0.87 -9.88 5.92
N LEU A 28 1.97 -9.63 5.20
CA LEU A 28 1.93 -8.94 3.92
C LEU A 28 1.26 -9.79 2.83
N ALA A 29 1.47 -11.11 2.84
CA ALA A 29 0.73 -12.04 2.00
C ALA A 29 -0.77 -12.03 2.34
N TRP A 30 -1.11 -12.06 3.64
CA TRP A 30 -2.51 -11.98 4.07
C TRP A 30 -3.19 -10.68 3.62
N VAL A 31 -2.53 -9.52 3.74
CA VAL A 31 -3.06 -8.23 3.26
C VAL A 31 -3.27 -8.27 1.75
N ARG A 32 -2.30 -8.79 0.99
CA ARG A 32 -2.41 -8.95 -0.47
C ARG A 32 -3.63 -9.80 -0.84
N ASP A 33 -3.77 -10.96 -0.22
CA ASP A 33 -4.81 -11.91 -0.56
C ASP A 33 -6.20 -11.36 -0.18
N LYS A 34 -6.30 -10.64 0.95
CA LYS A 34 -7.52 -9.92 1.33
C LYS A 34 -7.87 -8.74 0.43
N CYS A 35 -6.89 -8.18 -0.29
CA CYS A 35 -7.08 -7.04 -1.19
C CYS A 35 -7.10 -7.43 -2.68
N ALA A 36 -7.11 -8.72 -3.03
CA ALA A 36 -6.97 -9.18 -4.41
C ALA A 36 -8.19 -8.89 -5.30
N GLY A 37 -9.38 -8.69 -4.72
CA GLY A 37 -10.63 -8.50 -5.44
C GLY A 37 -11.05 -7.03 -5.63
N PRO A 38 -11.90 -6.72 -6.62
CA PRO A 38 -12.53 -5.41 -6.75
C PRO A 38 -13.31 -5.04 -5.48
N GLY A 39 -13.07 -3.85 -4.93
CA GLY A 39 -13.75 -3.37 -3.72
C GLY A 39 -13.35 -4.09 -2.42
N ALA A 40 -12.33 -4.95 -2.46
CA ALA A 40 -11.84 -5.66 -1.30
C ALA A 40 -11.18 -4.73 -0.28
N ARG A 41 -11.27 -5.10 1.00
CA ARG A 41 -10.83 -4.27 2.13
C ARG A 41 -10.15 -5.14 3.19
N ALA A 42 -9.05 -4.65 3.73
CA ALA A 42 -8.36 -5.22 4.87
C ALA A 42 -8.22 -4.15 5.96
N ALA A 43 -8.28 -4.58 7.22
CA ALA A 43 -8.04 -3.72 8.37
C ALA A 43 -6.87 -4.29 9.19
N LEU A 44 -5.88 -3.43 9.49
CA LEU A 44 -4.80 -3.75 10.42
C LEU A 44 -5.19 -3.24 11.80
N VAL A 45 -5.37 -4.14 12.77
CA VAL A 45 -5.82 -3.83 14.13
C VAL A 45 -4.80 -4.36 15.13
N GLY A 46 -4.59 -3.63 16.22
CA GLY A 46 -3.63 -3.97 17.26
C GLY A 46 -3.22 -2.77 18.10
N LEU A 47 -2.48 -3.02 19.17
CA LEU A 47 -2.04 -2.01 20.14
C LEU A 47 -1.29 -0.84 19.48
N GLY A 48 -1.25 0.30 20.18
CA GLY A 48 -0.41 1.43 19.80
C GLY A 48 1.06 1.00 19.67
N GLY A 49 1.78 1.54 18.69
CA GLY A 49 3.21 1.24 18.50
C GLY A 49 3.56 -0.11 17.87
N VAL A 50 2.60 -1.02 17.61
CA VAL A 50 2.90 -2.37 17.05
C VAL A 50 3.34 -2.38 15.58
N GLY A 51 3.44 -1.23 14.92
CA GLY A 51 3.93 -1.14 13.53
C GLY A 51 2.89 -1.24 12.42
N LYS A 52 1.58 -1.06 12.71
CA LYS A 52 0.50 -1.12 11.69
C LYS A 52 0.74 -0.17 10.51
N SER A 53 1.09 1.08 10.80
CA SER A 53 1.35 2.09 9.77
C SER A 53 2.57 1.75 8.93
N GLN A 54 3.66 1.29 9.56
CA GLN A 54 4.85 0.82 8.83
C GLN A 54 4.52 -0.35 7.89
N LEU A 55 3.67 -1.28 8.33
CA LEU A 55 3.24 -2.40 7.50
C LEU A 55 2.42 -1.93 6.29
N ALA A 56 1.52 -0.95 6.48
CA ALA A 56 0.77 -0.35 5.38
C ALA A 56 1.68 0.40 4.38
N ILE A 57 2.67 1.14 4.88
CA ILE A 57 3.67 1.85 4.06
C ILE A 57 4.50 0.84 3.25
N GLN A 58 5.01 -0.22 3.88
CA GLN A 58 5.77 -1.27 3.20
C GLN A 58 4.91 -1.97 2.13
N TYR A 59 3.65 -2.27 2.44
CA TYR A 59 2.73 -2.88 1.50
C TYR A 59 2.49 -2.00 0.28
N ALA A 60 2.28 -0.69 0.47
CA ALA A 60 2.12 0.28 -0.60
C ALA A 60 3.33 0.30 -1.55
N HIS A 61 4.54 0.28 -1.01
CA HIS A 61 5.77 0.20 -1.78
C HIS A 61 5.89 -1.11 -2.57
N ARG A 62 5.55 -2.26 -1.96
CA ARG A 62 5.55 -3.56 -2.65
C ARG A 62 4.53 -3.64 -3.78
N VAL A 63 3.35 -3.08 -3.60
CA VAL A 63 2.31 -3.03 -4.65
C VAL A 63 2.80 -2.23 -5.85
N ARG A 64 3.51 -1.12 -5.62
CA ARG A 64 4.11 -0.31 -6.68
C ARG A 64 5.22 -1.05 -7.44
N ASP A 65 6.04 -1.84 -6.75
CA ASP A 65 7.10 -2.63 -7.38
C ASP A 65 6.52 -3.80 -8.19
N ALA A 66 5.59 -4.55 -7.61
CA ALA A 66 4.97 -5.71 -8.24
C ALA A 66 4.04 -5.32 -9.40
N THR A 67 3.33 -4.19 -9.25
CA THR A 67 2.35 -3.72 -10.23
C THR A 67 2.53 -2.21 -10.46
N PRO A 68 3.52 -1.78 -11.26
CA PRO A 68 3.83 -0.36 -11.49
C PRO A 68 2.68 0.46 -12.07
N ARG A 69 1.65 -0.21 -12.60
CA ARG A 69 0.42 0.40 -13.12
C ARG A 69 -0.60 0.79 -12.04
N THR A 70 -0.36 0.42 -10.78
CA THR A 70 -1.26 0.71 -9.66
C THR A 70 -1.04 2.13 -9.14
N PHE A 71 -2.15 2.86 -8.99
CA PHE A 71 -2.21 4.11 -8.23
C PHE A 71 -2.34 3.79 -6.75
N VAL A 72 -1.57 4.47 -5.91
CA VAL A 72 -1.65 4.31 -4.46
C VAL A 72 -1.96 5.64 -3.80
N PHE A 73 -3.02 5.68 -3.02
CA PHE A 73 -3.48 6.88 -2.33
C PHE A 73 -3.38 6.67 -0.82
N TRP A 74 -2.54 7.48 -0.18
CA TRP A 74 -2.52 7.65 1.26
C TRP A 74 -3.48 8.76 1.66
N VAL A 75 -4.49 8.41 2.44
CA VAL A 75 -5.50 9.35 2.95
C VAL A 75 -5.39 9.39 4.47
N GLN A 76 -5.20 10.59 5.00
CA GLN A 76 -5.20 10.88 6.43
C GLN A 76 -6.12 12.07 6.68
N ARG A 77 -6.67 12.17 7.90
CA ARG A 77 -7.39 13.36 8.37
C ARG A 77 -6.46 14.26 9.15
#